data_AF-A0A0T6ATM4-F1
#
_entry.id   AF-A0A0T6ATM4-F1
#
_cell.length_a   1.000
_cell.length_b   1.000
_cell.length_c   1.000
_cell.angle_alpha   90.00
_cell.angle_beta   90.00
_cell.angle_gamma   90.00
#
_symmetry.space_group_name_H-M   'P 1'
#
loop_
_entity.id
_entity.type
_entity.pdbx_description
1 polymer ?
#
loop_
_entity_poly.entity_id
_entity_poly.type
_entity_poly.pdbx_seq_one_letter_code
_entity_poly.pdbx_strand_id
1 'polypeptide(L)'
;MCFYLGMIQIAIDIVEQTWDLGTVAGWPKETGSALTNVGAHLELSAFSSWEELASLGLDRLKSALMALGLKCGGTLEERAQRLFSTKGLTSLDPSLLAKKAGKASKDKEQQRQKDLACLEAQIYKLAEIVSPQRGATKENVQRKQARTDGERDDSENEESEEEDLDDDADDVPYNPKNLPLGWDGKPIPYWLYKLHGLNISYNCEICGNYIYKGPKAFQRHFAEWRHAHGMRCLGIPNTAHFANVTQIEDALALWEKLKVQKQGERWQPETEEEYEDSQGNVVNRKTYEDLKRQGLL
;
A
#
# COMPACT_ATOMS: atom_id res chain seq x y z
N MET A 1 4.42 17.02 26.91
CA MET A 1 5.11 15.81 26.38
C MET A 1 5.58 14.85 27.49
N CYS A 2 6.36 15.30 28.48
CA CYS A 2 6.92 14.39 29.52
C CYS A 2 5.88 13.61 30.34
N PHE A 3 4.69 14.16 30.57
CA PHE A 3 3.63 13.51 31.35
C PHE A 3 3.09 12.24 30.66
N TYR A 4 2.78 12.33 29.37
CA TYR A 4 2.24 11.20 28.60
C TYR A 4 3.27 10.10 28.36
N LEU A 5 4.53 10.47 28.12
CA LEU A 5 5.64 9.51 28.05
C LEU A 5 5.83 8.76 29.37
N GLY A 6 5.70 9.45 30.51
CA GLY A 6 5.71 8.83 31.83
C GLY A 6 4.56 7.84 32.04
N MET A 7 3.34 8.18 31.60
CA MET A 7 2.18 7.28 31.73
C MET A 7 2.31 6.00 30.89
N ILE A 8 2.90 6.10 29.70
CA ILE A 8 3.16 4.94 28.84
C ILE A 8 4.22 4.04 29.48
N GLN A 9 5.29 4.64 30.02
CA GLN A 9 6.33 3.89 30.71
C GLN A 9 5.78 3.14 31.93
N ILE A 10 4.91 3.76 32.72
CA ILE A 10 4.24 3.10 33.86
C ILE A 10 3.45 1.87 33.43
N ALA A 11 2.77 1.91 32.28
CA ALA A 11 2.03 0.75 31.77
C ALA A 11 2.96 -0.42 31.40
N ILE A 12 4.13 -0.12 30.84
CA ILE A 12 5.17 -1.12 30.53
C ILE A 12 5.71 -1.72 31.83
N ASP A 13 6.07 -0.89 32.80
CA ASP A 13 6.65 -1.32 34.08
C ASP A 13 5.68 -2.25 34.84
N ILE A 14 4.37 -1.98 34.78
CA ILE A 14 3.34 -2.86 35.35
C ILE A 14 3.36 -4.24 34.69
N VAL A 15 3.46 -4.32 33.36
CA VAL A 15 3.57 -5.60 32.66
C VAL A 15 4.84 -6.33 33.06
N GLU A 16 5.97 -5.64 33.12
CA GLU A 16 7.24 -6.26 33.50
C GLU A 16 7.20 -6.85 34.93
N GLN A 17 6.59 -6.15 35.87
CA GLN A 17 6.43 -6.61 37.25
C GLN A 17 5.45 -7.78 37.38
N THR A 18 4.36 -7.76 36.62
CA THR A 18 3.31 -8.78 36.68
C THR A 18 3.60 -10.01 35.79
N TRP A 19 4.57 -9.91 34.88
CA TRP A 19 5.01 -11.00 34.00
C TRP A 19 5.50 -12.21 34.80
N ASP A 20 6.37 -11.98 35.77
CA ASP A 20 6.93 -13.04 36.62
C ASP A 20 5.88 -13.61 37.58
N LEU A 21 4.80 -12.87 37.85
CA LEU A 21 3.65 -13.34 38.62
C LEU A 21 2.67 -14.15 37.73
N GLY A 22 2.69 -13.94 36.41
CA GLY A 22 1.81 -14.63 35.46
C GLY A 22 0.37 -14.13 35.51
N THR A 23 0.17 -12.90 35.99
CA THR A 23 -1.14 -12.27 36.15
C THR A 23 -1.45 -11.25 35.05
N VAL A 24 -0.59 -11.16 34.03
CA VAL A 24 -0.81 -10.30 32.86
C VAL A 24 -2.04 -10.82 32.10
N ALA A 25 -3.06 -9.97 31.99
CA ALA A 25 -4.30 -10.30 31.31
C ALA A 25 -4.02 -10.67 29.84
N GLY A 26 -4.60 -11.78 29.36
CA GLY A 26 -4.37 -12.28 27.99
C GLY A 26 -3.09 -13.11 27.81
N TRP A 27 -2.18 -13.15 28.79
CA TRP A 27 -0.89 -13.85 28.70
C TRP A 27 -0.72 -14.91 29.81
N PRO A 28 -1.49 -16.02 29.80
CA PRO A 28 -1.30 -17.07 30.78
C PRO A 28 0.03 -17.82 30.56
N LYS A 29 0.75 -18.09 31.66
CA LYS A 29 2.04 -18.81 31.66
C LYS A 29 2.01 -20.19 31.01
N GLU A 30 0.85 -20.83 30.99
CA GLU A 30 0.62 -22.10 30.31
C GLU A 30 -0.36 -21.95 29.16
N THR A 31 0.02 -21.15 28.15
CA THR A 31 -0.49 -21.39 26.81
C THR A 31 0.26 -22.57 26.21
N GLY A 32 -0.11 -23.78 26.65
CA GLY A 32 -0.07 -24.89 25.71
C GLY A 32 -0.83 -24.41 24.48
N SER A 33 -0.14 -24.28 23.34
CA SER A 33 -0.70 -23.72 22.11
C SER A 33 -2.14 -24.19 21.96
N ALA A 34 -3.10 -23.31 21.69
CA ALA A 34 -4.47 -23.77 21.44
C ALA A 34 -4.49 -24.87 20.35
N LEU A 35 -3.49 -24.89 19.46
CA LEU A 35 -3.26 -25.99 18.52
C LEU A 35 -2.84 -27.34 19.15
N THR A 36 -2.13 -27.36 20.28
CA THR A 36 -1.73 -28.61 20.94
C THR A 36 -2.87 -29.27 21.70
N ASN A 37 -3.88 -28.50 22.15
CA ASN A 37 -5.03 -29.05 22.88
C ASN A 37 -6.31 -29.19 22.01
N VAL A 38 -6.35 -28.59 20.81
CA VAL A 38 -7.48 -28.71 19.87
C VAL A 38 -7.21 -29.75 18.75
N GLY A 39 -6.00 -30.32 18.69
CA GLY A 39 -5.70 -31.49 17.86
C GLY A 39 -6.40 -32.73 18.41
N ALA A 40 -7.67 -32.94 18.02
CA ALA A 40 -8.43 -34.14 18.32
C ALA A 40 -7.56 -35.39 18.14
N HIS A 41 -7.54 -36.27 19.14
CA HIS A 41 -6.98 -37.61 19.01
C HIS A 41 -7.54 -38.23 17.72
N LEU A 42 -6.70 -38.35 16.69
CA LEU A 42 -7.10 -39.00 15.45
C LEU A 42 -7.04 -40.50 15.71
N GLU A 43 -8.20 -41.15 15.76
CA GLU A 43 -8.25 -42.58 15.99
C GLU A 43 -7.80 -43.32 14.73
N LEU A 44 -6.55 -43.80 14.73
CA LEU A 44 -5.92 -44.45 13.57
C LEU A 44 -6.54 -45.83 13.25
N SER A 45 -7.31 -46.41 14.18
CA SER A 45 -8.02 -47.68 14.01
C SER A 45 -8.97 -47.65 12.81
N ALA A 46 -9.63 -46.51 12.58
CA ALA A 46 -10.65 -46.30 11.56
C ALA A 46 -10.11 -46.24 10.12
N PHE A 47 -8.80 -46.04 9.93
CA PHE A 47 -8.19 -45.86 8.62
C PHE A 47 -7.49 -47.14 8.15
N SER A 48 -7.78 -47.59 6.94
CA SER A 48 -7.23 -48.83 6.39
C SER A 48 -5.86 -48.63 5.71
N SER A 49 -5.58 -47.40 5.26
CA SER A 49 -4.35 -47.05 4.55
C SER A 49 -3.88 -45.62 4.84
N TRP A 50 -2.65 -45.29 4.47
CA TRP A 50 -2.11 -43.95 4.65
C TRP A 50 -2.67 -42.95 3.62
N GLU A 51 -3.15 -43.43 2.47
CA GLU A 51 -3.82 -42.62 1.45
C GLU A 51 -5.15 -42.03 1.96
N GLU A 52 -5.89 -42.79 2.78
CA GLU A 52 -7.09 -42.28 3.45
C GLU A 52 -6.73 -41.16 4.45
N LEU A 53 -5.61 -41.29 5.15
CA LEU A 53 -5.10 -40.23 6.04
C LEU A 53 -4.62 -39.00 5.26
N ALA A 54 -4.01 -39.20 4.09
CA ALA A 54 -3.61 -38.14 3.19
C ALA A 54 -4.81 -37.28 2.74
N SER A 55 -5.98 -37.91 2.52
CA SER A 55 -7.21 -37.20 2.15
C SER A 55 -7.73 -36.21 3.20
N LEU A 56 -7.33 -36.35 4.48
CA LEU A 56 -7.70 -35.43 5.57
C LEU A 56 -7.03 -34.06 5.46
N GLY A 57 -6.00 -33.93 4.63
CA GLY A 57 -5.30 -32.69 4.38
C GLY A 57 -4.20 -32.36 5.40
N LEU A 58 -3.42 -31.34 5.04
CA LEU A 58 -2.15 -31.03 5.69
C LEU A 58 -2.30 -30.59 7.15
N ASP A 59 -3.32 -29.80 7.47
CA ASP A 59 -3.55 -29.25 8.81
C ASP A 59 -3.96 -30.34 9.81
N ARG A 60 -4.83 -31.27 9.39
CA ARG A 60 -5.25 -32.40 10.22
C ARG A 60 -4.08 -33.32 10.53
N LEU A 61 -3.29 -33.70 9.52
CA LEU A 61 -2.09 -34.52 9.71
C LEU A 61 -1.05 -33.83 10.60
N LYS A 62 -0.84 -32.53 10.42
CA LYS A 62 0.07 -31.74 11.25
C LYS A 62 -0.39 -31.76 12.71
N SER A 63 -1.68 -31.54 12.97
CA SER A 63 -2.24 -31.54 14.33
C SER A 63 -2.08 -32.90 15.02
N ALA A 64 -2.38 -34.00 14.33
CA ALA A 64 -2.25 -35.35 14.88
C ALA A 64 -0.79 -35.75 15.14
N LEU A 65 0.14 -35.41 14.24
CA LEU A 65 1.57 -35.63 14.46
C LEU A 65 2.09 -34.83 15.65
N MET A 66 1.67 -33.57 15.81
CA MET A 66 2.06 -32.75 16.96
C MET A 66 1.49 -33.28 18.28
N ALA A 67 0.25 -33.78 18.28
CA ALA A 67 -0.37 -34.40 19.46
C ALA A 67 0.41 -35.64 19.94
N LEU A 68 0.96 -36.42 19.00
CA LEU A 68 1.84 -37.57 19.30
C LEU A 68 3.31 -37.18 19.51
N GLY A 69 3.66 -35.89 19.43
CA GLY A 69 5.03 -35.41 19.59
C GLY A 69 5.97 -35.83 18.45
N LEU A 70 5.45 -36.17 17.28
CA LEU A 70 6.20 -36.61 16.10
C LEU A 70 6.62 -35.44 15.22
N LYS A 71 7.65 -35.64 14.39
CA LYS A 71 8.11 -34.65 13.40
C LYS A 71 7.02 -34.38 12.35
N CYS A 72 6.76 -33.10 12.08
CA CYS A 72 5.75 -32.64 11.11
C CYS A 72 6.33 -32.13 9.78
N GLY A 73 7.63 -32.32 9.53
CA GLY A 73 8.28 -31.95 8.26
C GLY A 73 8.01 -32.96 7.13
N GLY A 74 8.19 -32.54 5.89
CA GLY A 74 8.01 -33.38 4.70
C GLY A 74 6.73 -33.11 3.91
N THR A 75 6.54 -33.90 2.85
CA THR A 75 5.36 -33.88 1.99
C THR A 75 4.11 -34.39 2.73
N LEU A 76 2.93 -34.17 2.16
CA LEU A 76 1.67 -34.64 2.74
C LEU A 76 1.66 -36.17 2.91
N GLU A 77 2.19 -36.90 1.92
CA GLU A 77 2.31 -38.35 1.92
C GLU A 77 3.25 -38.84 3.03
N GLU A 78 4.43 -38.22 3.16
CA GLU A 78 5.40 -38.54 4.22
C GLU A 78 4.82 -38.32 5.62
N ARG A 79 3.96 -37.32 5.80
CA ARG A 79 3.26 -37.06 7.06
C ARG A 79 2.20 -38.12 7.33
N ALA A 80 1.41 -38.50 6.33
CA ALA A 80 0.39 -39.52 6.44
C ALA A 80 0.99 -40.91 6.74
N GLN A 81 2.06 -41.29 6.04
CA GLN A 81 2.80 -42.54 6.28
C GLN A 81 3.41 -42.57 7.69
N ARG A 82 4.00 -41.45 8.16
CA ARG A 82 4.57 -41.34 9.51
C ARG A 82 3.52 -41.42 10.60
N LEU A 83 2.33 -40.87 10.36
CA LEU A 83 1.21 -40.98 11.29
C LEU A 83 0.66 -42.42 11.29
N PHE A 84 0.48 -43.03 10.12
CA PHE A 84 0.00 -44.40 9.96
C PHE A 84 0.95 -45.44 10.58
N SER A 85 2.28 -45.24 10.51
CA SER A 85 3.25 -46.18 11.10
C SER A 85 3.19 -46.26 12.62
N THR A 86 2.50 -45.32 13.28
CA THR A 86 2.24 -45.35 14.72
C THR A 86 0.95 -46.09 15.10
N LYS A 87 0.17 -46.55 14.11
CA LYS A 87 -1.05 -47.33 14.32
C LYS A 87 -0.74 -48.64 15.04
N GLY A 88 -1.29 -48.81 16.24
CA GLY A 88 -1.16 -50.04 17.03
C GLY A 88 0.16 -50.19 17.79
N LEU A 89 1.05 -49.18 17.78
CA LEU A 89 2.25 -49.19 18.60
C LEU A 89 1.97 -48.59 19.98
N THR A 90 2.37 -49.30 21.03
CA THR A 90 2.29 -48.83 22.43
C THR A 90 3.51 -48.02 22.86
N SER A 91 4.64 -48.14 22.16
CA SER A 91 5.87 -47.37 22.41
C SER A 91 6.45 -46.85 21.10
N LEU A 92 6.73 -45.55 21.04
CA LEU A 92 7.32 -44.88 19.88
C LEU A 92 8.84 -44.80 20.03
N ASP A 93 9.56 -44.99 18.92
CA ASP A 93 11.01 -44.82 18.88
C ASP A 93 11.39 -43.35 19.20
N PRO A 94 12.28 -43.09 20.18
CA PRO A 94 12.81 -41.77 20.48
C PRO A 94 13.38 -41.00 19.28
N SER A 95 13.82 -41.68 18.21
CA SER A 95 14.34 -41.05 16.99
C SER A 95 13.26 -40.32 16.16
N LEU A 96 11.99 -40.76 16.29
CA LEU A 96 10.84 -40.22 15.57
C LEU A 96 10.20 -39.01 16.28
N LEU A 97 10.48 -38.87 17.58
CA LEU A 97 10.01 -37.74 18.37
C LEU A 97 10.65 -36.43 17.89
N ALA A 98 9.85 -35.37 17.91
CA ALA A 98 10.34 -34.03 17.68
C ALA A 98 11.30 -33.64 18.82
N LYS A 99 12.45 -33.06 18.46
CA LYS A 99 13.36 -32.49 19.46
C LYS A 99 12.62 -31.37 20.19
N LYS A 100 12.55 -31.45 21.53
CA LYS A 100 12.08 -30.33 22.34
C LYS A 100 12.99 -29.13 22.06
N ALA A 101 12.38 -27.96 21.86
CA ALA A 101 13.13 -26.72 21.69
C ALA A 101 14.12 -26.56 22.85
N GLY A 102 15.38 -26.26 22.53
CA GLY A 102 16.42 -26.07 23.53
C GLY A 102 16.09 -24.91 24.47
N LYS A 103 16.66 -24.92 25.69
CA LYS A 103 16.41 -23.90 26.72
C LYS A 103 16.55 -22.47 26.17
N ALA A 104 17.64 -22.20 25.43
CA ALA A 104 17.87 -20.91 24.79
C ALA A 104 16.77 -20.48 23.79
N SER A 105 16.15 -21.43 23.08
CA SER A 105 15.03 -21.14 22.16
C SER A 105 13.75 -20.83 22.91
N LYS A 106 13.53 -21.46 24.07
CA LYS A 106 12.38 -21.16 24.93
C LYS A 106 12.53 -19.80 25.61
N ASP A 107 13.73 -19.49 26.10
CA ASP A 107 14.02 -18.20 26.73
C ASP A 107 13.83 -17.06 25.71
N LYS A 108 14.28 -17.26 24.46
CA LYS A 108 14.07 -16.29 23.37
C LYS A 108 12.59 -16.11 23.02
N GLU A 109 11.81 -17.18 23.02
CA GLU A 109 10.38 -17.13 22.76
C GLU A 109 9.64 -16.43 23.92
N GLN A 110 10.02 -16.72 25.16
CA GLN A 110 9.45 -16.07 26.34
C GLN A 110 9.76 -14.57 26.37
N GLN A 111 10.97 -14.17 25.97
CA GLN A 111 11.31 -12.75 25.81
C GLN A 111 10.47 -12.09 24.73
N ARG A 112 10.30 -12.74 23.56
CA ARG A 112 9.44 -12.23 22.48
C ARG A 112 8.00 -12.02 22.95
N GLN A 113 7.45 -12.96 23.72
CA GLN A 113 6.10 -12.85 24.27
C GLN A 113 6.00 -11.71 25.28
N LYS A 114 7.03 -11.51 26.11
CA LYS A 114 7.12 -10.37 27.03
C LYS A 114 7.12 -9.04 26.27
N ASP A 115 7.92 -8.93 25.22
CA ASP A 115 8.00 -7.72 24.39
C ASP A 115 6.64 -7.40 23.73
N LEU A 116 5.93 -8.42 23.25
CA LEU A 116 4.59 -8.28 22.69
C LEU A 116 3.56 -7.82 23.73
N ALA A 117 3.61 -8.37 24.95
CA ALA A 117 2.74 -7.94 26.04
C ALA A 117 2.98 -6.46 26.43
N CYS A 118 4.25 -6.03 26.44
CA CYS A 118 4.59 -4.63 26.65
C CYS A 118 4.04 -3.72 25.54
N LEU A 119 4.18 -4.12 24.27
CA LEU A 119 3.60 -3.38 23.14
C LEU A 119 2.07 -3.30 23.22
N GLU A 120 1.41 -4.40 23.58
CA GLU A 120 -0.04 -4.43 23.76
C GLU A 120 -0.48 -3.43 24.85
N ALA A 121 0.19 -3.41 26.01
CA ALA A 121 -0.11 -2.46 27.07
C ALA A 121 0.13 -1.00 26.65
N GLN A 122 1.19 -0.73 25.87
CA GLN A 122 1.42 0.59 25.29
C GLN A 122 0.27 1.00 24.36
N ILE A 123 -0.20 0.11 23.49
CA ILE A 123 -1.32 0.37 22.58
C ILE A 123 -2.59 0.68 23.36
N TYR A 124 -2.91 -0.11 24.41
CA TYR A 124 -4.07 0.17 25.26
C TYR A 124 -3.97 1.55 25.91
N LYS A 125 -2.79 1.92 26.43
CA LYS A 125 -2.60 3.22 27.08
C LYS A 125 -2.67 4.37 26.08
N LEU A 126 -2.06 4.22 24.91
CA LEU A 126 -2.16 5.18 23.81
C LEU A 126 -3.61 5.35 23.39
N ALA A 127 -4.36 4.26 23.21
CA ALA A 127 -5.77 4.28 22.83
C ALA A 127 -6.67 4.95 23.89
N GLU A 128 -6.30 4.89 25.17
CA GLU A 128 -6.95 5.64 26.25
C GLU A 128 -6.63 7.14 26.15
N ILE A 129 -5.36 7.50 25.93
CA ILE A 129 -4.91 8.90 25.79
C ILE A 129 -5.57 9.56 24.57
N VAL A 130 -5.61 8.85 23.43
CA VAL A 130 -6.21 9.35 22.18
C VAL A 130 -7.69 9.01 22.04
N SER A 131 -8.36 8.63 23.12
CA SER A 131 -9.80 8.32 23.13
C SER A 131 -10.67 9.43 22.50
N PRO A 132 -10.45 10.75 22.76
CA PRO A 132 -11.27 11.78 22.13
C PRO A 132 -11.04 11.87 20.61
N GLN A 133 -9.78 11.76 20.14
CA GLN A 133 -9.46 11.75 18.72
C GLN A 133 -10.08 10.53 18.03
N ARG A 134 -9.96 9.34 18.63
CA ARG A 134 -10.58 8.11 18.11
C ARG A 134 -12.09 8.24 17.99
N GLY A 135 -12.74 8.89 18.96
CA GLY A 135 -14.17 9.20 18.90
C GLY A 135 -14.52 10.11 17.72
N ALA A 136 -13.76 11.20 17.55
CA ALA A 136 -13.92 12.13 16.44
C ALA A 136 -13.69 11.47 15.07
N THR A 137 -12.64 10.66 14.92
CA THR A 137 -12.38 9.90 13.68
C THR A 137 -13.51 8.93 13.36
N LYS A 138 -14.05 8.24 14.38
CA LYS A 138 -15.19 7.35 14.18
C LYS A 138 -16.43 8.10 13.69
N GLU A 139 -16.72 9.26 14.27
CA GLU A 139 -17.83 10.12 13.83
C GLU A 139 -17.60 10.62 12.40
N ASN A 140 -16.38 11.06 12.07
CA ASN A 140 -16.00 11.48 10.71
C ASN A 140 -16.23 10.36 9.69
N VAL A 141 -15.78 9.14 9.99
CA VAL A 141 -15.99 7.97 9.12
C VAL A 141 -17.48 7.67 8.94
N GLN A 142 -18.28 7.72 10.01
CA GLN A 142 -19.73 7.53 9.92
C GLN A 142 -20.40 8.62 9.07
N ARG A 143 -19.97 9.88 9.22
CA ARG A 143 -20.44 11.01 8.43
C ARG A 143 -20.11 10.84 6.95
N LYS A 144 -18.86 10.49 6.62
CA LYS A 144 -18.42 10.19 5.25
C LYS A 144 -19.19 9.03 4.63
N GLN A 145 -19.45 7.97 5.39
CA GLN A 145 -20.20 6.81 4.91
C GLN A 145 -21.67 7.11 4.60
N ALA A 146 -22.25 8.15 5.22
CA ALA A 146 -23.63 8.57 5.02
C ALA A 146 -23.81 9.59 3.88
N ARG A 147 -22.73 10.08 3.26
CA ARG A 147 -22.77 11.06 2.16
C ARG A 147 -23.10 10.42 0.82
N THR A 148 -23.71 11.21 -0.06
CA THR A 148 -23.96 10.84 -1.46
C THR A 148 -22.70 11.10 -2.32
N ASP A 149 -22.56 10.43 -3.48
CA ASP A 149 -21.32 10.43 -4.27
C ASP A 149 -20.78 11.83 -4.64
N GLY A 150 -21.64 12.86 -4.77
CA GLY A 150 -21.22 14.23 -5.05
C GLY A 150 -20.69 15.01 -3.84
N GLU A 151 -21.16 14.70 -2.62
CA GLU A 151 -20.76 15.39 -1.38
C GLU A 151 -19.49 14.77 -0.76
N ARG A 152 -19.05 13.64 -1.29
CA ARG A 152 -17.84 12.93 -0.86
C ARG A 152 -16.58 13.57 -1.44
N ASP A 153 -16.64 13.99 -2.71
CA ASP A 153 -15.54 14.62 -3.46
C ASP A 153 -15.13 15.97 -2.83
N ASP A 154 -16.10 16.81 -2.46
CA ASP A 154 -15.84 18.12 -1.80
C ASP A 154 -15.12 17.95 -0.45
N SER A 155 -15.45 16.91 0.33
CA SER A 155 -14.82 16.69 1.63
C SER A 155 -13.46 16.01 1.57
N GLU A 156 -13.21 15.20 0.54
CA GLU A 156 -11.88 14.63 0.28
C GLU A 156 -10.93 15.75 -0.21
N ASN A 157 -11.45 16.74 -0.94
CA ASN A 157 -10.71 17.94 -1.33
C ASN A 157 -10.37 18.84 -0.13
N GLU A 158 -11.33 19.16 0.76
CA GLU A 158 -11.06 19.96 1.98
C GLU A 158 -10.04 19.29 2.94
N GLU A 159 -10.13 17.97 3.16
CA GLU A 159 -9.19 17.24 4.03
C GLU A 159 -7.78 17.19 3.42
N SER A 160 -7.67 17.15 2.08
CA SER A 160 -6.39 17.24 1.37
C SER A 160 -5.77 18.65 1.40
N GLU A 161 -6.58 19.69 1.54
CA GLU A 161 -6.11 21.07 1.69
C GLU A 161 -5.61 21.37 3.13
N GLU A 162 -6.17 20.72 4.15
CA GLU A 162 -5.69 20.86 5.54
C GLU A 162 -4.38 20.06 5.80
N GLU A 163 -4.18 18.90 5.16
CA GLU A 163 -2.93 18.14 5.25
C GLU A 163 -1.74 18.84 4.53
N ASP A 164 -2.00 19.70 3.53
CA ASP A 164 -0.98 20.48 2.80
C ASP A 164 -0.58 21.79 3.53
N LEU A 165 -1.23 22.13 4.65
CA LEU A 165 -1.01 23.37 5.40
C LEU A 165 -0.15 23.24 6.66
N ASP A 166 0.33 22.03 7.02
CA ASP A 166 1.17 21.81 8.22
C ASP A 166 2.48 21.02 7.96
N ASP A 167 2.89 20.80 6.71
CA ASP A 167 4.11 20.05 6.37
C ASP A 167 5.13 20.87 5.55
N ASP A 168 5.60 22.01 6.05
CA ASP A 168 6.91 22.55 5.60
C ASP A 168 7.48 23.74 6.44
N ALA A 169 7.44 23.68 7.79
CA ALA A 169 8.13 24.72 8.56
C ALA A 169 8.87 24.32 9.86
N ASP A 170 8.47 23.27 10.59
CA ASP A 170 8.95 23.12 11.99
C ASP A 170 9.64 21.80 12.38
N ASP A 171 10.08 20.97 11.42
CA ASP A 171 10.95 19.82 11.75
C ASP A 171 12.10 19.60 10.75
N VAL A 172 12.76 20.69 10.31
CA VAL A 172 14.05 20.59 9.62
C VAL A 172 15.17 20.52 10.66
N PRO A 173 15.86 19.38 10.83
CA PRO A 173 16.99 19.28 11.74
C PRO A 173 18.04 20.33 11.40
N TYR A 174 18.48 21.10 12.40
CA TYR A 174 19.46 22.18 12.25
C TYR A 174 20.62 21.73 11.36
N ASN A 175 20.70 22.32 10.16
CA ASN A 175 21.66 21.99 9.11
C ASN A 175 22.71 23.12 9.01
N PRO A 176 23.73 23.13 9.88
CA PRO A 176 24.70 24.23 9.96
C PRO A 176 25.57 24.39 8.71
N LYS A 177 25.44 23.53 7.70
CA LYS A 177 26.18 23.59 6.42
C LYS A 177 25.30 23.63 5.17
N ASN A 178 23.97 23.77 5.28
CA ASN A 178 23.03 23.84 4.15
C ASN A 178 23.26 22.74 3.08
N LEU A 179 23.59 21.51 3.51
CA LEU A 179 23.71 20.37 2.60
C LEU A 179 22.32 19.83 2.25
N PRO A 180 22.00 19.58 0.96
CA PRO A 180 20.72 19.02 0.55
C PRO A 180 20.48 17.63 1.16
N LEU A 181 19.30 17.49 1.76
CA LEU A 181 18.83 16.27 2.42
C LEU A 181 18.43 15.23 1.37
N GLY A 182 18.72 13.96 1.64
CA GLY A 182 18.25 12.86 0.81
C GLY A 182 16.83 12.44 1.14
N TRP A 183 16.33 11.49 0.36
CA TRP A 183 15.03 10.83 0.57
C TRP A 183 14.93 10.05 1.91
N ASP A 184 16.05 9.92 2.64
CA ASP A 184 16.17 9.26 3.95
C ASP A 184 16.34 10.28 5.11
N GLY A 185 16.12 11.58 4.86
CA GLY A 185 16.26 12.65 5.86
C GLY A 185 17.69 12.89 6.38
N LYS A 186 18.67 12.10 5.92
CA LYS A 186 20.09 12.21 6.29
C LYS A 186 20.86 13.08 5.28
N PRO A 187 21.90 13.82 5.71
CA PRO A 187 22.77 14.55 4.81
C PRO A 187 23.42 13.62 3.77
N ILE A 188 23.19 13.90 2.48
CA ILE A 188 23.76 13.09 1.39
C ILE A 188 25.29 13.32 1.32
N PRO A 189 26.11 12.26 1.24
CA PRO A 189 27.55 12.40 0.99
C PRO A 189 27.86 13.21 -0.29
N TYR A 190 28.84 14.12 -0.22
CA TYR A 190 29.14 15.09 -1.29
C TYR A 190 29.45 14.46 -2.66
N TRP A 191 30.06 13.27 -2.68
CA TRP A 191 30.33 12.55 -3.93
C TRP A 191 29.04 12.02 -4.59
N LEU A 192 28.05 11.60 -3.78
CA LEU A 192 26.76 11.12 -4.25
C LEU A 192 25.92 12.28 -4.79
N TYR A 193 26.02 13.44 -4.16
CA TYR A 193 25.42 14.70 -4.63
C TYR A 193 25.92 15.09 -6.02
N LYS A 194 27.24 15.00 -6.26
CA LYS A 194 27.86 15.31 -7.56
C LYS A 194 27.63 14.22 -8.62
N LEU A 195 27.53 12.96 -8.21
CA LEU A 195 27.27 11.82 -9.10
C LEU A 195 25.83 11.84 -9.64
N HIS A 196 24.84 12.15 -8.80
CA HIS A 196 23.44 12.17 -9.21
C HIS A 196 22.95 13.54 -9.72
N GLY A 197 23.83 14.54 -9.80
CA GLY A 197 23.52 15.85 -10.36
C GLY A 197 22.52 16.66 -9.54
N LEU A 198 22.38 16.39 -8.23
CA LEU A 198 21.47 17.13 -7.34
C LEU A 198 21.90 18.59 -7.13
N ASN A 199 23.11 18.95 -7.57
CA ASN A 199 23.63 20.31 -7.57
C ASN A 199 23.12 21.19 -8.71
N ILE A 200 22.34 20.62 -9.63
CA ILE A 200 21.76 21.33 -10.76
C ILE A 200 20.30 21.58 -10.43
N SER A 201 19.94 22.84 -10.25
CA SER A 201 18.56 23.29 -10.07
C SER A 201 17.89 23.54 -11.41
N TYR A 202 16.70 23.00 -11.60
CA TYR A 202 15.83 23.26 -12.75
C TYR A 202 14.56 23.95 -12.27
N ASN A 203 14.11 24.96 -13.00
CA ASN A 203 12.86 25.68 -12.73
C ASN A 203 11.77 25.25 -13.71
N CYS A 204 10.53 25.14 -13.22
CA CYS A 204 9.35 24.90 -14.04
C CYS A 204 8.33 26.02 -13.83
N GLU A 205 8.04 26.80 -14.87
CA GLU A 205 7.14 27.95 -14.82
C GLU A 205 5.67 27.51 -14.65
N ILE A 206 5.28 26.44 -15.34
CA ILE A 206 3.93 25.83 -15.26
C ILE A 206 3.59 25.38 -13.83
N CYS A 207 4.61 25.01 -13.03
CA CYS A 207 4.46 24.65 -11.61
C CYS A 207 4.57 25.86 -10.65
N GLY A 208 4.41 27.09 -11.13
CA GLY A 208 4.57 28.30 -10.31
C GLY A 208 6.03 28.65 -10.01
N ASN A 209 6.94 28.46 -10.99
CA ASN A 209 8.38 28.66 -10.84
C ASN A 209 9.05 27.81 -9.73
N TYR A 210 8.47 26.64 -9.44
CA TYR A 210 9.04 25.70 -8.48
C TYR A 210 10.40 25.17 -8.95
N ILE A 211 11.33 25.01 -8.00
CA ILE A 211 12.71 24.60 -8.25
C ILE A 211 12.89 23.12 -7.91
N TYR A 212 13.19 22.31 -8.91
CA TYR A 212 13.52 20.90 -8.78
C TYR A 212 15.04 20.70 -8.72
N LYS A 213 15.52 19.90 -7.75
CA LYS A 213 16.94 19.57 -7.60
C LYS A 213 17.27 18.27 -8.31
N GLY A 214 18.06 18.40 -9.38
CA GLY A 214 18.62 17.31 -10.16
C GLY A 214 17.71 16.79 -11.29
N PRO A 215 18.32 16.16 -12.32
CA PRO A 215 17.60 15.78 -13.53
C PRO A 215 16.50 14.74 -13.31
N LYS A 216 16.69 13.80 -12.36
CA LYS A 216 15.72 12.73 -12.12
C LYS A 216 14.43 13.24 -11.48
N ALA A 217 14.53 14.14 -10.51
CA ALA A 217 13.37 14.79 -9.91
C ALA A 217 12.65 15.65 -10.95
N PHE A 218 13.42 16.40 -11.74
CA PHE A 218 12.89 17.19 -12.84
C PHE A 218 12.31 16.36 -14.01
N GLN A 219 12.67 15.10 -14.21
CA GLN A 219 11.97 14.27 -15.20
C GLN A 219 10.67 13.69 -14.64
N ARG A 220 10.66 13.35 -13.35
CA ARG A 220 9.49 12.78 -12.69
C ARG A 220 8.34 13.79 -12.55
N HIS A 221 8.64 15.07 -12.33
CA HIS A 221 7.61 16.08 -12.06
C HIS A 221 6.58 16.25 -13.19
N PHE A 222 6.91 15.93 -14.45
CA PHE A 222 5.96 15.99 -15.57
C PHE A 222 4.74 15.06 -15.38
N ALA A 223 4.92 13.96 -14.65
CA ALA A 223 3.85 13.02 -14.30
C ALA A 223 3.26 13.27 -12.91
N GLU A 224 3.80 14.21 -12.14
CA GLU A 224 3.31 14.55 -10.81
C GLU A 224 2.07 15.46 -10.89
N TRP A 225 1.23 15.39 -9.87
CA TRP A 225 -0.05 16.10 -9.84
C TRP A 225 0.10 17.61 -10.02
N ARG A 226 1.13 18.23 -9.41
CA ARG A 226 1.37 19.69 -9.49
C ARG A 226 1.53 20.17 -10.94
N HIS A 227 2.28 19.44 -11.75
CA HIS A 227 2.45 19.79 -13.16
C HIS A 227 1.19 19.50 -13.97
N ALA A 228 0.53 18.37 -13.72
CA ALA A 228 -0.73 18.03 -14.37
C ALA A 228 -1.84 19.06 -14.07
N HIS A 229 -1.91 19.57 -12.84
CA HIS A 229 -2.82 20.62 -12.43
C HIS A 229 -2.49 21.94 -13.12
N GLY A 230 -1.21 22.35 -13.17
CA GLY A 230 -0.78 23.52 -13.92
C GLY A 230 -1.19 23.46 -15.40
N MET A 231 -0.99 22.31 -16.05
CA MET A 231 -1.43 22.08 -17.42
C MET A 231 -2.95 22.15 -17.59
N ARG A 232 -3.72 21.63 -16.62
CA ARG A 232 -5.18 21.71 -16.60
C ARG A 232 -5.68 23.16 -16.48
N CYS A 233 -5.03 23.99 -15.66
CA CYS A 233 -5.35 25.42 -15.55
C CYS A 233 -5.11 26.20 -16.86
N LEU A 234 -4.16 25.74 -17.69
CA LEU A 234 -3.91 26.26 -19.03
C LEU A 234 -4.87 25.69 -20.10
N GLY A 235 -5.72 24.72 -19.74
CA GLY A 235 -6.61 24.03 -20.68
C GLY A 235 -5.90 23.06 -21.63
N ILE A 236 -4.68 22.64 -21.30
CA ILE A 236 -3.86 21.74 -22.11
C ILE A 236 -3.92 20.32 -21.51
N PRO A 237 -4.22 19.27 -22.30
CA PRO A 237 -4.19 17.91 -21.79
C PRO A 237 -2.75 17.44 -21.52
N ASN A 238 -2.49 16.92 -20.31
CA ASN A 238 -1.17 16.39 -19.92
C ASN A 238 -0.88 15.07 -20.67
N THR A 239 -0.29 15.19 -21.84
CA THR A 239 0.10 14.07 -22.72
C THR A 239 1.62 14.07 -22.91
N ALA A 240 2.18 12.93 -23.34
CA ALA A 240 3.63 12.79 -23.55
C ALA A 240 4.23 13.80 -24.55
N HIS A 241 3.42 14.45 -25.38
CA HIS A 241 3.85 15.51 -26.29
C HIS A 241 4.41 16.74 -25.55
N PHE A 242 3.99 16.97 -24.31
CA PHE A 242 4.42 18.09 -23.48
C PHE A 242 5.55 17.74 -22.52
N ALA A 243 6.17 16.56 -22.66
CA ALA A 243 7.35 16.21 -21.90
C ALA A 243 8.49 17.21 -22.17
N ASN A 244 9.17 17.67 -21.12
CA ASN A 244 10.24 18.68 -21.15
C ASN A 244 9.79 20.12 -21.42
N VAL A 245 8.48 20.40 -21.51
CA VAL A 245 7.98 21.77 -21.67
C VAL A 245 7.80 22.41 -20.29
N THR A 246 8.56 23.45 -19.99
CA THR A 246 8.49 24.14 -18.69
C THR A 246 7.91 25.54 -18.76
N GLN A 247 8.05 26.22 -19.90
CA GLN A 247 7.55 27.57 -20.10
C GLN A 247 6.09 27.55 -20.54
N ILE A 248 5.30 28.50 -20.03
CA ILE A 248 3.88 28.59 -20.33
C ILE A 248 3.65 28.98 -21.79
N GLU A 249 4.46 29.91 -22.30
CA GLU A 249 4.39 30.40 -23.68
C GLU A 249 4.64 29.27 -24.69
N ASP A 250 5.67 28.45 -24.45
CA ASP A 250 6.02 27.30 -25.28
C ASP A 250 4.92 26.24 -25.28
N ALA A 251 4.31 25.98 -24.12
CA ALA A 251 3.22 25.02 -23.98
C ALA A 251 1.99 25.44 -24.81
N LEU A 252 1.62 26.72 -24.75
CA LEU A 252 0.50 27.27 -25.54
C LEU A 252 0.79 27.23 -27.04
N ALA A 253 2.01 27.61 -27.46
CA ALA A 253 2.42 27.57 -28.86
C ALA A 253 2.42 26.14 -29.43
N LEU A 254 2.88 25.17 -28.64
CA LEU A 254 2.86 23.75 -29.03
C LEU A 254 1.43 23.20 -29.10
N TRP A 255 0.57 23.58 -28.15
CA TRP A 255 -0.82 23.16 -28.14
C TRP A 255 -1.60 23.65 -29.35
N GLU A 256 -1.41 24.92 -29.74
CA GLU A 256 -2.10 25.47 -30.92
C GLU A 256 -1.66 24.76 -32.21
N LYS A 257 -0.37 24.45 -32.35
CA LYS A 257 0.14 23.65 -33.48
C LYS A 257 -0.47 22.25 -33.53
N LEU A 258 -0.51 21.56 -32.39
CA LEU A 258 -1.09 20.21 -32.28
C LEU A 258 -2.59 20.22 -32.58
N LYS A 259 -3.31 21.27 -32.16
CA LYS A 259 -4.73 21.43 -32.44
C LYS A 259 -5.00 21.58 -33.93
N VAL A 260 -4.22 22.41 -34.63
CA VAL A 260 -4.31 22.56 -36.09
C VAL A 260 -4.00 21.25 -36.81
N GLN A 261 -2.91 20.57 -36.42
CA GLN A 261 -2.55 19.28 -37.03
C GLN A 261 -3.65 18.22 -36.83
N LYS A 262 -4.17 18.10 -35.60
CA LYS A 262 -5.24 17.14 -35.29
C LYS A 262 -6.56 17.48 -35.97
N GLN A 263 -6.86 18.77 -36.19
CA GLN A 263 -8.02 19.19 -36.98
C GLN A 263 -7.87 18.88 -38.46
N GLY A 264 -6.64 18.95 -39.00
CA GLY A 264 -6.35 18.56 -40.38
C GLY A 264 -6.36 17.04 -40.62
N GLU A 265 -5.94 16.25 -39.62
CA GLU A 265 -6.00 14.77 -39.69
C GLU A 265 -7.42 14.22 -39.43
N ARG A 266 -8.30 15.00 -38.80
CA ARG A 266 -9.67 14.59 -38.52
C ARG A 266 -10.48 14.71 -39.80
N TRP A 267 -10.77 13.56 -40.42
CA TRP A 267 -11.69 13.45 -41.56
C TRP A 267 -13.01 14.19 -41.27
N GLN A 268 -13.34 15.17 -42.13
CA GLN A 268 -14.56 15.97 -42.01
C GLN A 268 -15.59 15.52 -43.05
N PRO A 269 -16.60 14.70 -42.69
CA PRO A 269 -17.59 14.19 -43.64
C PRO A 269 -18.29 15.29 -44.44
N GLU A 270 -18.58 16.42 -43.82
CA GLU A 270 -19.24 17.55 -44.52
C GLU A 270 -18.43 18.12 -45.69
N THR A 271 -17.10 18.06 -45.59
CA THR A 271 -16.16 18.72 -46.51
C THR A 271 -15.49 17.72 -47.44
N GLU A 272 -15.20 16.52 -46.95
CA GLU A 272 -14.40 15.48 -47.61
C GLU A 272 -15.22 14.31 -48.16
N GLU A 273 -16.50 14.17 -47.78
CA GLU A 273 -17.40 13.15 -48.35
C GLU A 273 -18.03 13.70 -49.63
N GLU A 274 -17.77 13.04 -50.77
CA GLU A 274 -18.27 13.45 -52.08
C GLU A 274 -19.56 12.68 -52.43
N TYR A 275 -20.57 13.42 -52.90
CA TYR A 275 -21.84 12.90 -53.41
C TYR A 275 -21.99 13.25 -54.88
N GLU A 276 -22.54 12.32 -55.67
CA GLU A 276 -22.89 12.55 -57.06
C GLU A 276 -24.37 12.89 -57.19
N ASP A 277 -24.69 13.96 -57.93
CA ASP A 277 -26.07 14.36 -58.21
C ASP A 277 -26.70 13.55 -59.37
N SER A 278 -27.99 13.80 -59.64
CA SER A 278 -28.74 13.16 -60.72
C SER A 278 -28.20 13.48 -62.13
N GLN A 279 -27.35 14.50 -62.24
CA GLN A 279 -26.72 14.99 -63.47
C GLN A 279 -25.24 14.56 -63.60
N GLY A 280 -24.70 13.84 -62.62
CA GLY A 280 -23.31 13.37 -62.60
C GLY A 280 -22.29 14.40 -62.09
N ASN A 281 -22.72 15.51 -61.49
CA ASN A 281 -21.80 16.45 -60.84
C ASN A 281 -21.43 15.96 -59.45
N VAL A 282 -20.14 16.02 -59.14
CA VAL A 282 -19.60 15.65 -57.83
C VAL A 282 -19.50 16.88 -56.94
N VAL A 283 -20.18 16.85 -55.80
CA VAL A 283 -20.20 17.92 -54.80
C VAL A 283 -19.96 17.35 -53.41
N ASN A 284 -19.37 18.13 -52.50
CA ASN A 284 -19.22 17.69 -51.12
C ASN A 284 -20.60 17.56 -50.44
N ARG A 285 -20.67 16.73 -49.40
CA ARG A 285 -21.91 16.40 -48.68
C ARG A 285 -22.68 17.63 -48.23
N LYS A 286 -21.98 18.64 -47.68
CA LYS A 286 -22.64 19.86 -47.22
C LYS A 286 -23.35 20.60 -48.35
N THR A 287 -22.67 20.76 -49.49
CA THR A 287 -23.24 21.41 -50.67
C THR A 287 -24.40 20.58 -51.23
N TYR A 288 -24.27 19.25 -51.25
CA TYR A 288 -25.35 18.35 -51.66
C TYR A 288 -26.59 18.49 -50.76
N GLU A 289 -26.42 18.44 -49.44
CA GLU A 289 -27.53 18.58 -48.50
C GLU A 289 -28.20 19.96 -48.59
N ASP A 290 -27.42 21.03 -48.79
CA ASP A 290 -27.94 22.39 -48.98
C ASP A 290 -28.71 22.54 -50.30
N LEU A 291 -28.18 22.02 -51.42
CA LEU A 291 -28.87 22.00 -52.70
C LEU A 291 -30.14 21.14 -52.63
N LYS A 292 -30.12 20.03 -51.90
CA LYS A 292 -31.29 19.16 -51.66
C LYS A 292 -32.37 19.90 -50.90
N ARG A 293 -32.01 20.64 -49.84
CA ARG A 293 -32.95 21.47 -49.06
C ARG A 293 -33.56 22.60 -49.89
N GLN A 294 -32.81 23.14 -50.85
CA GLN A 294 -33.28 24.17 -51.77
C GLN A 294 -34.10 23.60 -52.95
N GLY A 295 -34.14 22.27 -53.13
CA GLY A 295 -34.85 21.60 -54.22
C GLY A 295 -34.15 21.71 -55.58
N LEU A 296 -32.81 21.81 -55.59
CA LEU A 296 -31.97 22.05 -56.77
C LEU A 296 -31.20 20.80 -57.27
N LEU A 297 -31.57 19.59 -56.83
CA LEU A 297 -30.93 18.31 -57.17
C LEU A 297 -31.91 17.31 -57.81
#